data_AF-A0A8B0SLH6-F1
#
_entry.id   AF-A0A8B0SLH6-F1
#
_cell.length_a   1.000
_cell.length_b   1.000
_cell.length_c   1.000
_cell.angle_alpha   90.00
_cell.angle_beta   90.00
_cell.angle_gamma   90.00
#
_symmetry.space_group_name_H-M   'P 1'
#
loop_
_entity.id
_entity.type
_entity.pdbx_description
1 polymer ?
#
loop_
_entity_poly.entity_id
_entity_poly.type
_entity_poly.pdbx_seq_one_letter_code
_entity_poly.pdbx_strand_id
1 'polypeptide(L)'
;MTYQEFYAHIDCRFPYHDTAAWQQLIAQSLEIGGDAPFLVLHEICRLPTSVTLNLEQHLAMYAYWKVAFSHPMQDIVEPRIIPVCSSKQLVCC
;
A
#
# COMPACT_ATOMS: atom_id res chain seq x y z
N MET A 1 -9.47 5.06 -16.04
CA MET A 1 -9.86 5.18 -14.62
C MET A 1 -9.32 6.50 -14.10
N THR A 2 -10.14 7.28 -13.43
CA THR A 2 -9.77 8.54 -12.77
C THR A 2 -9.23 8.28 -11.36
N TYR A 3 -8.64 9.30 -10.73
CA TYR A 3 -8.16 9.20 -9.35
C TYR A 3 -9.27 8.82 -8.36
N GLN A 4 -10.45 9.47 -8.42
CA GLN A 4 -11.57 9.18 -7.52
C GLN A 4 -12.11 7.76 -7.72
N GLU A 5 -12.21 7.29 -8.96
CA GLU A 5 -12.63 5.92 -9.27
C GLU A 5 -11.64 4.91 -8.70
N PHE A 6 -10.33 5.17 -8.83
CA PHE A 6 -9.30 4.31 -8.27
C PHE A 6 -9.35 4.26 -6.75
N TYR A 7 -9.48 5.41 -6.08
CA TYR A 7 -9.64 5.48 -4.63
C TYR A 7 -10.82 4.64 -4.14
N ALA A 8 -12.00 4.83 -4.74
CA ALA A 8 -13.20 4.06 -4.39
C ALA A 8 -13.08 2.56 -4.72
N HIS A 9 -12.22 2.20 -5.67
CA HIS A 9 -11.98 0.82 -6.06
C HIS A 9 -11.13 0.06 -5.04
N ILE A 10 -10.10 0.71 -4.48
CA ILE A 10 -9.13 0.05 -3.59
C ILE A 10 -9.45 0.21 -2.11
N ASP A 11 -10.15 1.27 -1.71
CA ASP A 11 -10.50 1.54 -0.31
C ASP A 11 -11.21 0.35 0.33
N CYS A 12 -10.59 -0.23 1.36
CA CYS A 12 -11.05 -1.42 2.07
C CYS A 12 -11.27 -2.67 1.17
N ARG A 13 -10.75 -2.66 -0.06
CA ARG A 13 -10.92 -3.71 -1.08
C ARG A 13 -9.59 -4.19 -1.65
N PHE A 14 -8.48 -3.79 -1.04
CA PHE A 14 -7.15 -4.17 -1.48
C PHE A 14 -6.96 -5.71 -1.44
N PRO A 15 -6.45 -6.35 -2.50
CA PRO A 15 -6.38 -7.79 -2.62
C PRO A 15 -5.11 -8.35 -1.95
N TYR A 16 -5.03 -8.26 -0.63
CA TYR A 16 -3.82 -8.59 0.16
C TYR A 16 -3.21 -9.99 -0.07
N HIS A 17 -4.03 -10.97 -0.47
CA HIS A 17 -3.61 -12.36 -0.66
C HIS A 17 -3.38 -12.74 -2.14
N ASP A 18 -3.67 -11.84 -3.08
CA ASP A 18 -3.47 -12.07 -4.51
C ASP A 18 -2.33 -11.19 -5.02
N THR A 19 -1.16 -11.82 -5.15
CA THR A 19 0.07 -11.17 -5.61
C THR A 19 -0.06 -10.48 -6.94
N ALA A 20 -0.73 -11.10 -7.91
CA ALA A 20 -0.88 -10.51 -9.23
C ALA A 20 -1.80 -9.28 -9.16
N ALA A 21 -2.90 -9.39 -8.41
CA ALA A 21 -3.87 -8.32 -8.30
C ALA A 21 -3.30 -7.07 -7.59
N TRP A 22 -2.61 -7.22 -6.45
CA TRP A 22 -2.06 -6.05 -5.76
C TRP A 22 -0.89 -5.42 -6.53
N GLN A 23 -0.10 -6.19 -7.26
CA GLN A 23 0.94 -5.65 -8.16
C GLN A 23 0.33 -4.82 -9.30
N GLN A 24 -0.78 -5.30 -9.87
CA GLN A 24 -1.51 -4.55 -10.90
C GLN A 24 -2.07 -3.23 -10.36
N LEU A 25 -2.59 -3.21 -9.14
CA LEU A 25 -3.06 -1.95 -8.51
C LEU A 25 -1.91 -0.95 -8.29
N ILE A 26 -0.71 -1.42 -7.92
CA ILE A 26 0.48 -0.57 -7.84
C ILE A 26 0.80 0.00 -9.23
N ALA A 27 0.86 -0.82 -10.28
CA ALA A 27 1.11 -0.34 -11.63
C ALA A 27 0.07 0.68 -12.11
N GLN A 28 -1.22 0.42 -11.87
CA GLN A 28 -2.31 1.35 -12.19
C GLN A 28 -2.17 2.68 -11.45
N SER A 29 -1.75 2.66 -10.18
CA SER A 29 -1.52 3.88 -9.40
C SER A 29 -0.41 4.75 -10.01
N LEU A 30 0.61 4.14 -10.63
CA LEU A 30 1.69 4.86 -11.32
C LEU A 30 1.19 5.52 -12.61
N GLU A 31 0.31 4.83 -13.35
CA GLU A 31 -0.31 5.38 -14.57
C GLU A 31 -1.23 6.57 -14.28
N ILE A 32 -1.94 6.55 -13.14
CA ILE A 32 -2.74 7.69 -12.67
C ILE A 32 -1.84 8.85 -12.25
N GLY A 33 -0.72 8.54 -11.59
CA GLY A 33 0.26 9.53 -11.12
C GLY A 33 -0.22 10.36 -9.93
N GLY A 34 0.49 11.46 -9.66
CA GLY A 34 0.25 12.32 -8.51
C GLY A 34 0.36 11.52 -7.20
N ASP A 35 -0.69 11.59 -6.38
CA ASP A 35 -0.71 10.95 -5.07
C ASP A 35 -1.27 9.52 -5.07
N ALA A 36 -1.67 8.99 -6.23
CA ALA A 36 -2.30 7.67 -6.31
C ALA A 36 -1.44 6.53 -5.73
N PRO A 37 -0.10 6.50 -5.91
CA PRO A 37 0.74 5.49 -5.28
C PRO A 37 0.68 5.54 -3.75
N PHE A 38 0.47 6.73 -3.15
CA PHE A 38 0.32 6.84 -1.70
C PHE A 38 -1.00 6.26 -1.19
N LEU A 39 -2.05 6.21 -2.02
CA LEU A 39 -3.28 5.49 -1.67
C LEU A 39 -3.04 3.98 -1.54
N VAL A 40 -2.22 3.41 -2.42
CA VAL A 40 -1.83 2.00 -2.31
C VAL A 40 -0.99 1.77 -1.05
N LEU A 41 -0.03 2.65 -0.78
CA LEU A 41 0.76 2.58 0.46
C LEU A 41 -0.14 2.67 1.69
N HIS A 42 -1.18 3.50 1.67
CA HIS A 42 -2.15 3.61 2.75
C HIS A 42 -2.84 2.28 3.03
N GLU A 43 -3.31 1.58 1.99
CA GLU A 43 -3.92 0.26 2.15
C GLU A 43 -2.93 -0.80 2.65
N ILE A 44 -1.68 -0.75 2.20
CA ILE A 44 -0.60 -1.62 2.71
C ILE A 44 -0.38 -1.35 4.19
N CYS A 45 -0.32 -0.09 4.64
CA CYS A 45 -0.08 0.26 6.03
C CYS A 45 -1.29 0.00 6.95
N ARG A 46 -2.52 0.03 6.42
CA ARG A 46 -3.76 -0.06 7.21
C ARG A 46 -4.55 -1.31 6.89
N LEU A 47 -4.00 -2.47 7.25
CA LEU A 47 -4.72 -3.73 7.14
C LEU A 47 -6.04 -3.70 7.93
N PRO A 48 -7.16 -4.14 7.34
CA PRO A 48 -8.39 -4.42 8.06
C PRO A 48 -8.16 -5.47 9.15
N THR A 49 -8.90 -5.39 10.26
CA THR A 49 -8.82 -6.36 11.37
C THR A 49 -9.17 -7.80 10.96
N SER A 50 -9.88 -7.97 9.84
CA SER A 50 -10.22 -9.26 9.24
C SER A 50 -9.10 -9.88 8.41
N VAL A 51 -8.06 -9.12 8.08
CA VAL A 51 -6.93 -9.56 7.25
C VAL A 51 -5.75 -9.88 8.15
N THR A 52 -5.14 -11.05 7.94
CA THR A 52 -3.89 -11.44 8.61
C THR A 52 -2.84 -11.76 7.56
N LEU A 53 -1.77 -10.97 7.52
CA LEU A 53 -0.58 -11.25 6.73
C LEU A 53 0.56 -11.67 7.65
N ASN A 54 1.44 -12.55 7.15
CA ASN A 54 2.74 -12.73 7.79
C ASN A 54 3.66 -11.53 7.43
N LEU A 55 4.73 -11.36 8.20
CA LEU A 55 5.67 -10.25 8.02
C LEU A 55 6.29 -10.23 6.62
N GLU A 56 6.62 -11.41 6.07
CA GLU A 56 7.24 -11.53 4.75
C GLU A 56 6.32 -11.04 3.64
N GLN A 57 5.05 -11.43 3.65
CA GLN A 57 4.03 -10.99 2.69
C GLN A 57 3.83 -9.48 2.77
N HIS A 58 3.77 -8.94 3.99
CA HIS A 58 3.55 -7.52 4.22
C HIS A 58 4.75 -6.68 3.73
N LEU A 59 5.97 -7.11 4.06
CA LEU A 59 7.20 -6.48 3.57
C LEU A 59 7.37 -6.63 2.06
N ALA A 60 6.94 -7.73 1.45
CA ALA A 60 7.01 -7.92 0.01
C ALA A 60 6.18 -6.87 -0.76
N MET A 61 4.97 -6.57 -0.27
CA MET A 61 4.12 -5.51 -0.85
C MET A 61 4.80 -4.14 -0.73
N TYR A 62 5.31 -3.80 0.46
CA TYR A 62 6.00 -2.53 0.67
C TYR A 62 7.27 -2.41 -0.18
N ALA A 63 8.10 -3.45 -0.23
CA ALA A 63 9.32 -3.47 -1.02
C ALA A 63 9.03 -3.29 -2.51
N TYR A 64 7.99 -3.96 -3.03
CA TYR A 64 7.57 -3.79 -4.41
C TYR A 64 7.12 -2.35 -4.70
N TRP A 65 6.26 -1.79 -3.84
CA TRP A 65 5.82 -0.40 -3.96
C TRP A 65 7.01 0.59 -3.95
N LYS A 66 7.97 0.38 -3.04
CA LYS A 66 9.16 1.22 -2.89
C LYS A 66 10.03 1.23 -4.14
N VAL A 67 10.18 0.09 -4.81
CA VAL A 67 10.97 -0.02 -6.05
C VAL A 67 10.21 0.53 -7.25
N ALA A 68 8.89 0.33 -7.30
CA ALA A 68 8.07 0.71 -8.45
C ALA A 68 7.80 2.22 -8.54
N PHE A 69 7.79 2.92 -7.42
CA PHE A 69 7.55 4.35 -7.33
C PHE A 69 8.81 5.06 -6.79
N SER A 70 9.13 6.25 -7.31
CA SER A 70 10.19 7.09 -6.72
C SER A 70 9.66 8.50 -6.48
N HIS A 71 9.72 8.96 -5.23
CA HIS A 71 9.23 10.29 -4.86
C HIS A 71 9.94 10.81 -3.60
N PRO A 72 10.27 12.11 -3.50
CA PRO A 72 10.99 12.67 -2.33
C PRO A 72 10.31 12.40 -0.98
N MET A 73 8.98 12.25 -0.98
CA MET A 73 8.23 11.93 0.25
C MET A 73 8.50 10.51 0.77
N GLN A 74 9.08 9.61 -0.02
CA GLN A 74 9.42 8.25 0.42
C GLN A 74 10.37 8.26 1.60
N ASP A 75 11.36 9.15 1.58
CA ASP A 75 12.35 9.30 2.67
C ASP A 75 11.69 9.77 3.99
N ILE A 76 10.55 10.46 3.90
CA ILE A 76 9.80 10.96 5.06
C ILE A 76 8.91 9.85 5.65
N VAL A 77 8.32 9.01 4.81
CA VAL A 77 7.38 7.96 5.26
C VAL A 77 8.07 6.65 5.64
N GLU A 78 9.20 6.33 5.03
CA GLU A 78 9.93 5.08 5.25
C GLU A 78 10.24 4.78 6.73
N PRO A 79 10.71 5.73 7.56
CA PRO A 79 10.97 5.48 8.97
C PRO A 79 9.73 5.04 9.76
N ARG A 80 8.51 5.33 9.27
CA ARG A 80 7.24 5.01 9.93
C ARG A 80 6.61 3.70 9.45
N ILE A 81 7.02 3.17 8.31
CA ILE A 81 6.38 1.99 7.69
C ILE A 81 6.89 0.69 8.31
N ILE A 82 8.19 0.60 8.61
CA ILE A 82 8.80 -0.62 9.17
C ILE A 82 8.13 -1.05 10.50
N PRO A 83 7.85 -0.14 11.46
CA PRO A 83 7.09 -0.49 12.66
C PRO A 83 5.66 -0.97 12.37
N VAL A 84 5.00 -0.43 11.35
CA VAL A 84 3.62 -0.78 10.97
C VAL A 84 3.55 -2.18 10.37
N CYS A 85 4.50 -2.56 9.52
CA CYS A 85 4.56 -3.92 8.96
C CYS A 85 4.97 -4.98 9.99
N SER A 86 5.70 -4.60 11.03
CA SER A 86 6.21 -5.52 12.06
C SER A 86 5.32 -5.64 13.29
N SER A 87 4.47 -4.65 13.55
CA SER A 87 3.61 -4.62 14.72
C SER A 87 2.16 -4.89 14.29
N LYS A 88 1.47 -5.82 14.95
CA LYS A 88 -0.01 -5.91 14.90
C LYS A 88 -0.71 -4.66 15.50
N GLN A 89 0.01 -3.55 15.67
CA GLN A 89 -0.50 -2.32 16.23
C GLN A 89 -1.01 -1.43 15.10
N LEU A 90 -2.29 -1.62 14.82
CA LEU A 90 -3.20 -0.49 14.66
C LEU A 90 -2.93 0.53 15.77
N VAL A 91 -2.46 1.73 15.41
CA VAL A 91 -2.80 2.95 16.16
C VAL A 91 -3.00 4.10 15.18
N CYS A 92 -4.16 4.73 15.36
CA CYS A 92 -4.75 5.89 14.70
C CYS A 92 -3.83 7.12 14.62
N CYS A 93 -4.04 7.92 13.58
CA CYS A 93 -4.80 9.16 13.69
C CYS A 93 -5.78 9.22 12.52
#